data_AF-A0A803JKN1-F1
#
_entry.id   AF-A0A803JKN1-F1
#
_cell.length_a   1.000
_cell.length_b   1.000
_cell.length_c   1.000
_cell.angle_alpha   90.00
_cell.angle_beta   90.00
_cell.angle_gamma   90.00
#
_symmetry.space_group_name_H-M   'P 1'
#
loop_
_entity.id
_entity.type
_entity.pdbx_description
1 polymer ?
#
loop_
_entity_poly.entity_id
_entity_poly.type
_entity_poly.pdbx_seq_one_letter_code
_entity_poly.pdbx_strand_id
1 'polypeptide(L)'
;AFRYPLYCVYIPTDGVTGSEAYTLSCIPHNQCDKSGSIRIPNGKIKRGISCCYTDDCTPPTPTLPADNNTVNGLVCRTCASADSAWCYTSDTMQCTGDENMCLLQTTEIKGKIFICLSSLKGH
;
A
#
# COMPACT_ATOMS: atom_id res chain seq x y z
N ALA A 1 25.90 8.44 16.94
CA ALA A 1 25.55 7.30 16.09
C ALA A 1 24.54 6.42 16.82
N PHE A 2 23.25 6.64 16.64
CA PHE A 2 22.22 5.81 17.27
C PHE A 2 21.88 4.64 16.34
N ARG A 3 22.49 3.49 16.61
CA ARG A 3 22.15 2.20 16.01
C ARG A 3 20.97 1.62 16.79
N TYR A 4 19.75 1.95 16.38
CA TYR A 4 18.57 1.28 16.91
C TYR A 4 18.50 -0.13 16.30
N PRO A 5 18.32 -1.20 17.09
CA PRO A 5 18.16 -2.55 16.54
C PRO A 5 16.84 -2.63 15.77
N LEU A 6 16.92 -2.77 14.44
CA LEU A 6 15.80 -3.05 13.55
C LEU A 6 15.26 -4.45 13.86
N TYR A 7 14.12 -4.54 14.54
CA TYR A 7 13.39 -5.80 14.68
C TYR A 7 12.57 -6.04 13.40
N CYS A 8 13.03 -7.01 12.60
CA CYS A 8 12.28 -7.50 11.43
C CYS A 8 11.22 -8.49 11.93
N VAL A 9 9.93 -8.19 11.75
CA VAL A 9 8.85 -9.09 12.16
C VAL A 9 8.20 -9.70 10.91
N TYR A 10 7.89 -11.00 10.97
CA TYR A 10 6.99 -11.66 10.03
C TYR A 10 5.56 -11.36 10.44
N ILE A 11 4.82 -10.57 9.65
CA ILE A 11 3.48 -10.12 10.03
C ILE A 11 2.45 -10.74 9.09
N PRO A 12 1.63 -11.70 9.56
CA PRO A 12 0.38 -12.02 8.88
C PRO A 12 -0.52 -10.79 8.94
N THR A 13 -1.15 -10.44 7.82
CA THR A 13 -1.83 -9.14 7.56
C THR A 13 -3.12 -8.91 8.35
N ASP A 14 -3.29 -9.56 9.50
CA ASP A 14 -4.39 -9.32 10.43
C ASP A 14 -3.86 -8.44 11.58
N GLY A 15 -4.21 -7.15 11.57
CA GLY A 15 -4.02 -6.26 12.72
C GLY A 15 -2.97 -5.16 12.60
N VAL A 16 -2.49 -4.82 11.40
CA VAL A 16 -1.68 -3.60 11.22
C VAL A 16 -2.59 -2.39 11.09
N THR A 17 -2.92 -1.77 12.22
CA THR A 17 -3.44 -0.40 12.26
C THR A 17 -2.27 0.56 11.98
N GLY A 18 -2.13 0.97 10.71
CA GLY A 18 -1.37 2.16 10.32
C GLY A 18 0.13 2.15 10.62
N SER A 19 0.90 1.21 10.05
CA SER A 19 2.34 1.42 9.86
C SER A 19 2.62 1.82 8.41
N GLU A 20 3.16 3.02 8.21
CA GLU A 20 3.76 3.37 6.93
C GLU A 20 4.97 2.47 6.70
N ALA A 21 4.96 1.74 5.58
CA ALA A 21 6.10 0.94 5.15
C ALA A 21 6.81 1.66 4.01
N TYR A 22 8.11 1.89 4.18
CA TYR A 22 8.97 2.46 3.15
C TYR A 22 9.76 1.34 2.47
N THR A 23 9.76 1.31 1.14
CA THR A 23 10.55 0.35 0.36
C THR A 23 11.39 1.12 -0.65
N LEU A 24 12.71 0.89 -0.64
CA LEU A 24 13.63 1.38 -1.66
C LEU A 24 13.94 0.22 -2.62
N SER A 25 13.68 0.42 -3.91
CA SER A 25 13.82 -0.61 -4.93
C SER A 25 13.88 0.00 -6.34
N CYS A 26 14.12 -0.83 -7.36
CA CYS A 26 14.07 -0.41 -8.76
C CYS A 26 12.65 -0.53 -9.33
N ILE A 27 12.22 0.45 -10.11
CA ILE A 27 10.93 0.44 -10.81
C ILE A 27 11.06 0.95 -12.26
N PRO A 28 10.13 0.59 -13.15
CA PRO A 28 10.03 1.21 -14.47
C PRO A 28 9.75 2.72 -14.38
N HIS A 29 10.36 3.52 -15.26
CA HIS A 29 10.23 4.98 -15.29
C HIS A 29 8.76 5.45 -15.34
N ASN A 30 7.91 4.74 -16.09
CA ASN A 30 6.49 5.09 -16.22
C ASN A 30 5.66 4.83 -14.95
N GLN A 31 6.25 4.28 -13.89
CA GLN A 31 5.59 4.09 -12.59
C GLN A 31 6.01 5.16 -11.57
N CYS A 32 6.94 6.05 -11.92
CA CYS A 32 7.37 7.12 -11.03
C CYS A 32 6.27 8.16 -10.79
N ASP A 33 6.35 8.85 -9.64
CA ASP A 33 5.47 9.96 -9.24
C ASP A 33 3.97 9.63 -9.28
N LYS A 34 3.64 8.33 -9.29
CA LYS A 34 2.26 7.86 -9.16
C LYS A 34 1.89 7.78 -7.70
N SER A 35 0.84 8.51 -7.34
CA SER A 35 0.14 8.37 -6.07
C SER A 35 -1.29 7.90 -6.30
N GLY A 36 -1.87 7.26 -5.30
CA GLY A 36 -3.25 6.80 -5.40
C GLY A 36 -3.73 6.09 -4.15
N SER A 37 -5.05 5.95 -4.05
CA SER A 37 -5.69 5.11 -3.06
C SER A 37 -6.47 3.99 -3.70
N ILE A 38 -6.53 2.86 -3.00
CA ILE A 38 -7.31 1.70 -3.37
C ILE A 38 -8.13 1.33 -2.14
N ARG A 39 -9.44 1.33 -2.27
CA ARG A 39 -10.31 0.83 -1.22
C ARG A 39 -10.56 -0.66 -1.38
N ILE A 40 -10.52 -1.36 -0.24
CA ILE A 40 -10.72 -2.80 -0.11
C ILE A 40 -11.83 -3.04 0.93
N PRO A 41 -12.41 -4.25 1.05
CA PRO A 41 -13.59 -4.48 1.92
C PRO A 41 -13.43 -3.93 3.35
N ASN A 42 -12.26 -4.13 3.96
CA ASN A 42 -11.99 -3.80 5.36
C ASN A 42 -10.89 -2.74 5.54
N GLY A 43 -10.63 -1.91 4.52
CA GLY A 43 -9.54 -0.95 4.61
C GLY A 43 -9.30 -0.12 3.36
N LYS A 44 -8.18 0.59 3.40
CA LYS A 44 -7.73 1.47 2.32
C LYS A 44 -6.21 1.38 2.22
N ILE A 45 -5.73 1.18 1.02
CA ILE A 45 -4.31 1.21 0.69
C ILE A 45 -4.03 2.59 0.10
N LYS A 46 -3.04 3.30 0.64
CA LYS A 46 -2.51 4.53 0.06
C LYS A 46 -1.09 4.28 -0.40
N ARG A 47 -0.76 4.72 -1.60
CA ARG A 47 0.57 4.59 -2.17
C ARG A 47 1.03 5.92 -2.71
N GLY A 48 2.28 6.26 -2.42
CA GLY A 48 3.03 7.33 -3.08
C GLY A 48 4.35 6.74 -3.56
N ILE A 49 4.83 7.22 -4.71
CA ILE A 49 6.10 6.79 -5.31
C ILE A 49 6.86 8.04 -5.69
N SER A 50 8.15 8.02 -5.44
CA SER A 50 9.11 9.03 -5.85
C SER A 50 10.36 8.31 -6.36
N CYS A 51 11.09 8.93 -7.28
CA CYS A 51 12.28 8.32 -7.86
C CYS A 51 13.40 9.32 -8.05
N CYS A 52 14.55 8.77 -8.39
CA CYS A 52 15.71 9.46 -8.88
C CYS A 52 16.33 8.59 -9.98
N TYR A 53 17.10 9.20 -10.88
CA TYR A 53 17.42 8.60 -12.19
C TYR A 53 18.91 8.27 -12.38
N THR A 54 19.70 8.33 -11.31
CA THR A 54 21.14 8.05 -11.33
C THR A 54 21.47 6.91 -10.38
N ASP A 55 22.63 6.30 -10.55
CA ASP A 55 23.09 5.24 -9.63
C ASP A 55 23.24 5.78 -8.19
N ASP A 56 22.92 4.94 -7.20
CA ASP A 56 23.00 5.20 -5.75
C ASP A 56 22.32 6.50 -5.27
N CYS A 57 21.36 7.02 -6.02
CA CYS A 57 20.58 8.16 -5.59
C CYS A 57 19.57 7.78 -4.49
N THR A 58 19.28 8.72 -3.61
CA THR A 58 18.17 8.60 -2.64
C THR A 58 16.98 9.42 -3.15
N PRO A 59 15.84 8.79 -3.48
CA PRO A 59 14.66 9.54 -3.88
C PRO A 59 14.10 10.33 -2.69
N PRO A 60 13.41 11.46 -2.93
CA PRO A 60 12.73 12.20 -1.87
C PRO A 60 11.64 11.35 -1.23
N THR A 61 11.25 11.61 0.01
CA THR A 61 10.13 10.90 0.64
C THR A 61 8.83 11.12 -0.16
N PRO A 62 8.13 10.07 -0.58
CA PRO A 62 6.89 10.23 -1.34
C PRO A 62 5.77 10.79 -0.45
N THR A 63 4.88 11.58 -1.05
CA THR A 63 3.67 12.07 -0.36
C THR A 63 2.51 11.12 -0.63
N LEU A 64 1.80 10.72 0.44
CA LEU A 64 0.57 9.95 0.31
C LEU A 64 -0.61 10.87 -0.06
N PRO A 65 -1.58 10.38 -0.85
CA PRO A 65 -2.79 11.15 -1.12
C PRO A 65 -3.55 11.45 0.18
N ALA A 66 -4.18 12.61 0.24
CA ALA A 66 -5.04 13.00 1.34
C ALA A 66 -6.26 12.06 1.43
N ASP A 67 -6.79 11.88 2.64
CA ASP A 67 -8.01 11.11 2.79
C ASP A 67 -9.22 11.91 2.32
N ASN A 68 -9.89 11.36 1.32
CA ASN A 68 -11.19 11.84 0.85
C ASN A 68 -12.18 10.67 0.92
N ASN A 69 -13.04 10.70 1.94
CA ASN A 69 -14.06 9.68 2.16
C ASN A 69 -15.43 10.07 1.59
N THR A 70 -15.47 11.15 0.81
CA THR A 70 -16.71 11.58 0.12
C THR A 70 -17.02 10.58 -0.98
N VAL A 71 -18.23 10.02 -0.96
CA VAL A 71 -18.70 9.07 -1.99
C VAL A 71 -18.76 9.77 -3.34
N ASN A 72 -18.17 9.14 -4.36
CA ASN A 72 -18.09 9.71 -5.72
C ASN A 72 -19.17 9.16 -6.68
N GLY A 73 -20.05 8.28 -6.20
CA GLY A 73 -21.17 7.72 -6.95
C GLY A 73 -20.85 6.46 -7.76
N LEU A 74 -19.57 6.10 -7.91
CA LEU A 74 -19.18 4.81 -8.51
C LEU A 74 -19.38 3.68 -7.49
N VAL A 75 -19.81 2.51 -7.95
CA VAL A 75 -19.96 1.29 -7.14
C VAL A 75 -19.21 0.15 -7.82
N CYS A 76 -18.33 -0.52 -7.07
CA CYS A 76 -17.52 -1.62 -7.56
C CYS A 76 -17.80 -2.90 -6.77
N ARG A 77 -17.64 -4.07 -7.41
CA ARG A 77 -17.59 -5.34 -6.68
C ARG A 77 -16.34 -5.39 -5.82
N THR A 78 -16.42 -6.07 -4.67
CA THR A 78 -15.32 -6.06 -3.71
C THR A 78 -15.08 -7.42 -3.10
N CYS A 79 -13.80 -7.81 -3.06
CA CYS A 79 -13.33 -9.01 -2.39
C CYS A 79 -11.83 -8.89 -2.11
N ALA A 80 -11.34 -9.64 -1.13
CA ALA A 80 -9.91 -9.81 -0.88
C ALA A 80 -9.65 -11.24 -0.41
N SER A 81 -8.68 -11.92 -1.02
CA SER A 81 -8.21 -13.25 -0.63
C SER A 81 -6.67 -13.26 -0.65
N ALA A 82 -6.06 -13.84 0.38
CA ALA A 82 -4.61 -13.97 0.52
C ALA A 82 -4.09 -15.36 0.09
N ASP A 83 -4.98 -16.34 -0.06
CA ASP A 83 -4.66 -17.75 -0.38
C ASP A 83 -4.70 -18.05 -1.89
N SER A 84 -4.68 -17.01 -2.73
CA SER A 84 -4.79 -17.12 -4.20
C SER A 84 -6.08 -17.78 -4.69
N ALA A 85 -7.08 -17.96 -3.82
CA ALA A 85 -8.41 -18.40 -4.22
C ALA A 85 -9.17 -17.25 -4.88
N TRP A 86 -9.79 -17.50 -6.04
CA TRP A 86 -10.64 -16.50 -6.69
C TRP A 86 -11.83 -16.13 -5.81
N CYS A 87 -11.94 -14.87 -5.39
CA CYS A 87 -13.05 -14.38 -4.58
C CYS A 87 -14.17 -13.75 -5.44
N TYR A 88 -15.01 -14.54 -6.11
CA TYR A 88 -16.24 -13.98 -6.71
C TYR A 88 -17.31 -13.81 -5.64
N THR A 89 -17.52 -12.58 -5.20
CA THR A 89 -18.63 -12.18 -4.32
C THR A 89 -19.66 -11.35 -5.10
N SER A 90 -20.90 -11.34 -4.64
CA SER A 90 -21.91 -10.35 -5.04
C SER A 90 -21.76 -9.03 -4.29
N ASP A 91 -20.82 -8.96 -3.35
CA ASP A 91 -20.62 -7.82 -2.49
C ASP A 91 -20.10 -6.63 -3.28
N THR A 92 -20.59 -5.46 -2.91
CA THR A 92 -20.23 -4.19 -3.55
C THR A 92 -19.80 -3.17 -2.52
N MET A 93 -18.97 -2.23 -2.95
CA MET A 93 -18.61 -1.05 -2.20
C MET A 93 -18.83 0.20 -3.04
N GLN A 94 -19.30 1.27 -2.42
CA GLN A 94 -19.27 2.61 -3.02
C GLN A 94 -17.81 3.04 -3.20
N CYS A 95 -17.42 3.86 -4.15
CA CYS A 95 -16.07 4.42 -4.26
C CYS A 95 -16.04 5.85 -3.68
N THR A 96 -14.84 6.34 -3.34
CA THR A 96 -14.67 7.64 -2.65
C THR A 96 -13.57 8.47 -3.27
N GLY A 97 -13.71 9.79 -3.23
CA GLY A 97 -12.71 10.72 -3.75
C GLY A 97 -12.35 10.41 -5.21
N ASP A 98 -11.05 10.26 -5.47
CA ASP A 98 -10.50 10.06 -6.82
C ASP A 98 -10.47 8.59 -7.28
N GLU A 99 -11.12 7.68 -6.53
CA GLU A 99 -11.28 6.26 -6.89
C GLU A 99 -12.34 6.10 -8.00
N ASN A 100 -12.00 6.52 -9.22
CA ASN A 100 -12.95 6.66 -10.33
C ASN A 100 -13.03 5.42 -11.25
N MET A 101 -12.46 4.27 -10.84
CA MET A 101 -12.48 3.03 -11.62
C MET A 101 -12.51 1.80 -10.70
N CYS A 102 -13.05 0.67 -11.19
CA CYS A 102 -12.99 -0.61 -10.49
C CYS A 102 -11.68 -1.35 -10.81
N LEU A 103 -11.05 -1.93 -9.78
CA LEU A 103 -9.77 -2.61 -9.88
C LEU A 103 -9.89 -4.10 -9.55
N LEU A 104 -9.21 -4.92 -10.36
CA LEU A 104 -8.90 -6.32 -10.05
C LEU A 104 -7.39 -6.47 -10.06
N GLN A 105 -6.80 -6.78 -8.90
CA GLN A 105 -5.36 -6.84 -8.72
C GLN A 105 -4.93 -8.22 -8.22
N THR A 106 -3.96 -8.81 -8.90
CA THR A 106 -3.24 -10.00 -8.45
C THR A 106 -1.81 -9.62 -8.15
N THR A 107 -1.32 -9.96 -6.95
CA THR A 107 0.06 -9.68 -6.55
C THR A 107 0.73 -11.00 -6.19
N GLU A 108 1.77 -11.38 -6.94
CA GLU A 108 2.61 -12.52 -6.62
C GLU A 108 3.93 -12.01 -6.03
N ILE A 109 4.26 -12.43 -4.82
CA ILE A 109 5.51 -12.06 -4.15
C ILE A 109 6.38 -13.32 -4.06
N LYS A 110 7.56 -13.27 -4.67
CA LYS A 110 8.58 -14.32 -4.57
C LYS A 110 9.73 -13.86 -3.68
N GLY A 111 10.20 -14.75 -2.81
CA GLY A 111 11.29 -14.46 -1.88
C GLY A 111 10.79 -14.00 -0.50
N LYS A 112 11.72 -13.55 0.35
CA LYS A 112 11.45 -13.10 1.72
C LYS A 112 11.42 -11.58 1.76
N ILE A 113 10.27 -10.99 2.10
CA ILE A 113 10.17 -9.55 2.41
C ILE A 113 10.32 -9.37 3.93
N PHE A 114 11.24 -8.51 4.33
CA PHE A 114 11.39 -8.08 5.72
C PHE A 114 10.89 -6.64 5.83
N ILE A 115 9.79 -6.43 6.55
CA ILE A 115 9.33 -5.10 6.91
C ILE A 115 9.85 -4.81 8.30
N CYS A 116 10.70 -3.79 8.41
CA CYS A 116 11.18 -3.29 9.68
C CYS A 116 10.16 -2.30 10.23
N LEU A 117 9.50 -2.64 11.34
CA LEU A 117 8.67 -1.69 12.07
C LEU A 117 9.54 -0.88 13.02
N SER A 118 9.45 0.44 12.98
CA SER A 118 9.92 1.29 14.06
C SER A 118 8.94 1.14 15.23
N SER A 119 9.39 0.52 16.32
CA SER A 119 8.63 0.55 17.57
C SER A 119 8.63 2.00 18.08
N LEU A 120 7.51 2.71 17.89
CA LEU A 120 7.20 3.86 18.73
C LEU A 120 6.98 3.29 20.14
N LYS A 121 8.03 3.28 20.97
CA LYS A 121 7.84 3.08 22.41
C LYS A 121 7.00 4.26 22.90
N GLY A 122 5.72 3.98 23.18
CA GLY A 122 4.86 4.85 23.96
C GLY A 122 5.51 5.13 25.30
N HIS A 123 5.45 6.39 25.71
CA HIS A 123 5.95 6.91 26.98
C HIS A 123 4.86 6.87 28.04
#